data_AF-A0A820VD29-F1
#
_entry.id   AF-A0A820VD29-F1
#
_cell.length_a   1.000
_cell.length_b   1.000
_cell.length_c   1.000
_cell.angle_alpha   90.00
_cell.angle_beta   90.00
_cell.angle_gamma   90.00
#
_symmetry.space_group_name_H-M   'P 1'
#
loop_
_entity.id
_entity.type
_entity.pdbx_description
1 polymer ?
#
loop_
_entity_poly.entity_id
_entity_poly.type
_entity_poly.pdbx_seq_one_letter_code
_entity_poly.pdbx_strand_id
1 'polypeptide(L)'
;KLLSGGILDILLAFLAHPDHDLSINGMWALRNLSYLSTLKIKQDVINGLTIDRIYSLLEQCTDERFLICLLSLLRNIFNEKDTQIILPMFNPVKLLTVRQTVFKYL
;
A
#
# COMPACT_ATOMS: atom_id res chain seq x y z
N LYS A 1 15.89 -14.66 1.74
CA LYS A 1 15.11 -15.48 0.76
C LYS A 1 13.62 -15.54 1.12
N LEU A 2 12.96 -14.40 1.41
CA LEU A 2 11.51 -14.34 1.67
C LEU A 2 10.75 -13.97 0.39
N LEU A 3 11.23 -12.92 -0.29
CA LEU A 3 10.65 -12.40 -1.54
C LEU A 3 10.73 -13.40 -2.72
N SER A 4 11.81 -14.17 -2.79
CA SER A 4 11.99 -15.24 -3.79
C SER A 4 11.05 -16.44 -3.58
N GLY A 5 10.27 -16.47 -2.49
CA GLY A 5 9.39 -17.57 -2.11
C GLY A 5 7.90 -17.30 -2.26
N GLY A 6 7.48 -16.27 -2.99
CA GLY A 6 6.05 -15.97 -3.21
C GLY A 6 5.33 -15.36 -2.00
N ILE A 7 6.07 -14.86 -1.01
CA ILE A 7 5.46 -14.25 0.19
C ILE A 7 4.54 -13.08 -0.15
N LEU A 8 4.86 -12.33 -1.21
CA LEU A 8 4.04 -11.20 -1.63
C LEU A 8 2.63 -11.66 -2.05
N ASP A 9 2.53 -12.74 -2.82
CA ASP A 9 1.24 -13.29 -3.27
C ASP A 9 0.37 -13.74 -2.08
N ILE A 10 1.01 -14.36 -1.08
CA ILE A 10 0.34 -14.77 0.16
C ILE A 10 -0.19 -13.55 0.93
N LEU A 11 0.65 -12.52 1.09
CA LEU A 11 0.25 -11.30 1.80
C LEU A 11 -0.87 -10.55 1.08
N LEU A 12 -0.86 -10.53 -0.25
CA LEU A 12 -1.94 -9.96 -1.06
C LEU A 12 -3.23 -10.77 -0.91
N ALA A 13 -3.15 -12.10 -0.86
CA ALA A 13 -4.30 -12.96 -0.61
C ALA A 13 -4.96 -12.71 0.77
N PHE A 14 -4.15 -12.39 1.80
CA PHE A 14 -4.69 -12.03 3.12
C PHE A 14 -5.57 -10.78 3.09
N LEU A 15 -5.33 -9.83 2.19
CA LEU A 15 -6.14 -8.61 2.09
C LEU A 15 -7.57 -8.87 1.62
N ALA A 16 -7.82 -10.01 0.98
CA ALA A 16 -9.15 -10.44 0.56
C ALA A 16 -9.80 -11.43 1.53
N HIS A 17 -9.12 -11.78 2.63
CA HIS A 17 -9.61 -12.77 3.56
C HIS A 17 -10.76 -12.20 4.42
N PRO A 18 -11.82 -12.99 4.71
CA PRO A 18 -12.95 -12.53 5.52
C PRO A 18 -12.60 -12.25 6.99
N ASP A 19 -11.55 -12.91 7.50
CA ASP A 19 -10.98 -12.58 8.81
C ASP A 19 -10.29 -11.21 8.75
N HIS A 20 -10.91 -10.26 9.44
CA HIS A 20 -10.48 -8.88 9.45
C HIS A 20 -9.08 -8.69 10.06
N ASP A 21 -8.75 -9.42 11.13
CA ASP A 21 -7.44 -9.32 11.78
C ASP A 21 -6.35 -9.87 10.85
N LEU A 22 -6.64 -10.93 10.09
CA LEU A 22 -5.72 -11.45 9.09
C LEU A 22 -5.47 -10.43 7.96
N SER A 23 -6.51 -9.73 7.49
CA SER A 23 -6.37 -8.71 6.46
C SER A 23 -5.52 -7.51 6.92
N ILE A 24 -5.73 -7.03 8.16
CA ILE A 24 -4.91 -5.98 8.77
C ILE A 24 -3.47 -6.45 8.89
N ASN A 25 -3.24 -7.66 9.38
CA ASN A 25 -1.89 -8.22 9.52
C ASN A 25 -1.18 -8.36 8.16
N GLY A 26 -1.92 -8.71 7.10
CA GLY A 26 -1.42 -8.69 5.72
C GLY A 26 -0.95 -7.29 5.30
N MET A 27 -1.76 -6.26 5.55
CA MET A 27 -1.41 -4.87 5.24
C MET A 27 -0.20 -4.38 6.06
N TRP A 28 -0.13 -4.73 7.34
CA TRP A 28 1.04 -4.47 8.20
C TRP A 28 2.31 -5.12 7.66
N ALA A 29 2.22 -6.38 7.23
CA ALA A 29 3.34 -7.09 6.65
C ALA A 29 3.83 -6.43 5.35
N LEU A 30 2.91 -5.98 4.47
CA LEU A 30 3.26 -5.22 3.26
C LEU A 30 3.93 -3.88 3.61
N ARG A 31 3.38 -3.14 4.58
CA ARG A 31 3.99 -1.91 5.11
C ARG A 31 5.43 -2.17 5.56
N ASN A 32 5.67 -3.24 6.32
CA ASN A 32 7.00 -3.59 6.79
C ASN A 32 7.93 -4.03 5.63
N LEU A 33 7.41 -4.80 4.68
CA LEU A 33 8.16 -5.23 3.51
C LEU A 33 8.63 -4.06 2.64
N SER A 34 7.84 -2.97 2.59
CA SER A 34 8.19 -1.75 1.86
C SER A 34 9.20 -0.84 2.58
N TYR A 35 9.39 -1.01 3.89
CA TYR A 35 10.25 -0.14 4.69
C TYR A 35 11.74 -0.39 4.40
N LEU A 36 12.47 0.67 4.03
CA LEU A 36 13.89 0.60 3.62
C LEU A 36 14.18 -0.47 2.56
N SER A 37 13.16 -0.80 1.76
CA SER A 37 13.25 -1.81 0.71
C SER A 37 13.78 -1.22 -0.60
N THR A 38 14.21 -2.10 -1.49
CA THR A 38 14.64 -1.70 -2.84
C THR A 38 13.44 -1.21 -3.68
N LEU A 39 13.71 -0.36 -4.68
CA LEU A 39 12.70 0.10 -5.63
C LEU A 39 11.90 -1.05 -6.25
N LYS A 40 12.57 -2.16 -6.60
CA LYS A 40 11.93 -3.35 -7.15
C LYS A 40 10.82 -3.90 -6.24
N ILE A 41 11.11 -4.04 -4.94
CA ILE A 41 10.12 -4.54 -3.96
C ILE A 41 8.92 -3.60 -3.89
N LYS A 42 9.15 -2.29 -3.90
CA LYS A 42 8.07 -1.30 -3.87
C LYS A 42 7.19 -1.38 -5.12
N GLN A 43 7.81 -1.52 -6.29
CA GLN A 43 7.09 -1.71 -7.54
C GLN A 43 6.30 -3.02 -7.54
N ASP A 44 6.88 -4.12 -7.05
CA ASP A 44 6.19 -5.41 -6.91
C ASP A 44 4.96 -5.27 -5.99
N VAL A 45 5.09 -4.58 -4.84
CA VAL A 45 3.97 -4.31 -3.93
C VAL A 45 2.90 -3.45 -4.58
N ILE A 46 3.27 -2.37 -5.29
CA ILE A 46 2.30 -1.51 -6.00
C ILE A 46 1.57 -2.30 -7.08
N ASN A 47 2.29 -3.06 -7.89
CA ASN A 47 1.72 -3.85 -8.97
C ASN A 47 0.80 -4.95 -8.42
N GLY A 48 1.20 -5.60 -7.33
CA GLY A 48 0.41 -6.63 -6.67
C GLY A 48 -0.87 -6.10 -6.02
N LEU A 49 -0.81 -4.92 -5.38
CA LEU A 49 -2.01 -4.23 -4.90
C LEU A 49 -2.88 -3.72 -6.04
N THR A 50 -2.26 -3.32 -7.15
CA THR A 50 -2.83 -2.50 -8.23
C THR A 50 -3.16 -1.07 -7.80
N ILE A 51 -2.94 -0.12 -8.71
CA ILE A 51 -3.18 1.31 -8.47
C ILE A 51 -4.67 1.57 -8.18
N ASP A 52 -5.58 0.92 -8.91
CA ASP A 52 -7.02 1.10 -8.73
C ASP A 52 -7.50 0.63 -7.37
N ARG A 53 -6.98 -0.49 -6.87
CA ARG A 53 -7.31 -0.96 -5.53
C ARG A 53 -6.78 -0.03 -4.45
N ILE A 54 -5.57 0.51 -4.61
CA ILE A 54 -5.02 1.52 -3.68
C ILE A 54 -5.99 2.70 -3.58
N TYR A 55 -6.44 3.23 -4.71
CA TYR A 55 -7.42 4.32 -4.70
C TYR A 55 -8.76 3.91 -4.07
N SER A 56 -9.31 2.75 -4.44
CA SER A 56 -10.55 2.24 -3.85
C SER A 56 -10.43 2.12 -2.32
N LEU A 57 -9.30 1.62 -1.81
CA LEU A 57 -9.06 1.51 -0.38
C LEU A 57 -8.94 2.90 0.27
N LEU A 58 -8.24 3.85 -0.34
CA LEU A 58 -8.13 5.21 0.19
C LEU A 58 -9.47 5.95 0.20
N GLU A 59 -10.38 5.65 -0.73
CA GLU A 59 -11.70 6.30 -0.84
C GLU A 59 -12.78 5.63 0.02
N GLN A 60 -12.76 4.30 0.13
CA GLN A 60 -13.88 3.51 0.64
C GLN A 60 -13.58 2.77 1.95
N CYS A 61 -12.32 2.69 2.38
CA CYS A 61 -11.98 1.99 3.62
C CYS A 61 -12.51 2.75 4.84
N THR A 62 -13.32 2.08 5.64
CA THR A 62 -13.90 2.62 6.88
C THR A 62 -13.13 2.20 8.14
N ASP A 63 -12.25 1.20 8.05
CA ASP A 63 -11.40 0.78 9.18
C ASP A 63 -10.16 1.68 9.26
N GLU A 64 -10.07 2.43 10.35
CA GLU A 64 -9.00 3.41 10.57
C GLU A 64 -7.62 2.76 10.69
N ARG A 65 -7.52 1.58 11.32
CA ARG A 65 -6.24 0.87 11.49
C ARG A 65 -5.72 0.41 10.15
N PHE A 66 -6.60 -0.13 9.31
CA PHE A 66 -6.26 -0.55 7.96
C PHE A 66 -5.82 0.65 7.11
N LEU A 67 -6.56 1.76 7.17
CA LEU A 67 -6.25 2.98 6.43
C LEU A 67 -4.91 3.60 6.87
N ILE A 68 -4.63 3.70 8.18
CA ILE A 68 -3.34 4.19 8.70
C ILE A 68 -2.18 3.32 8.21
N CYS A 69 -2.39 2.00 8.11
CA CYS A 69 -1.36 1.09 7.59
C CYS A 69 -1.12 1.27 6.10
N LEU A 70 -2.19 1.45 5.31
CA LEU A 70 -2.10 1.77 3.89
C LEU A 70 -1.37 3.08 3.65
N LEU A 71 -1.70 4.15 4.40
CA LEU A 71 -1.03 5.44 4.30
C LEU A 71 0.45 5.34 4.67
N SER A 72 0.77 4.57 5.72
CA SER A 72 2.16 4.32 6.11
C SER A 72 2.94 3.53 5.05
N LEU A 73 2.29 2.55 4.41
CA LEU A 73 2.85 1.81 3.27
C LEU A 73 3.14 2.77 2.11
N LEU A 74 2.19 3.62 1.74
CA LEU A 74 2.38 4.61 0.68
C LEU A 74 3.51 5.58 0.99
N ARG A 75 3.63 6.05 2.25
CA ARG A 75 4.77 6.87 2.68
C ARG A 75 6.11 6.16 2.47
N ASN A 76 6.20 4.87 2.78
CA ASN A 76 7.43 4.09 2.58
C ASN A 76 7.76 3.94 1.09
N ILE A 77 6.73 3.76 0.27
CA ILE A 77 6.82 3.67 -1.19
C ILE A 77 7.33 5.00 -1.76
N PHE A 78 6.66 6.12 -1.47
CA PHE A 78 7.00 7.48 -1.92
C PHE A 78 8.13 8.13 -1.09
N ASN A 79 9.22 7.41 -0.84
CA ASN A 79 10.40 8.06 -0.25
C ASN A 79 11.06 9.01 -1.27
N GLU A 80 11.87 9.96 -0.81
CA GLU A 80 12.48 10.99 -1.67
C GLU A 80 13.27 10.42 -2.86
N LYS A 81 13.94 9.28 -2.66
CA LYS A 81 14.80 8.66 -3.68
C LYS A 81 14.00 8.02 -4.82
N ASP A 82 12.86 7.42 -4.50
CA ASP A 82 12.09 6.61 -5.45
C ASP A 82 10.86 7.35 -6.02
N THR A 83 10.47 8.47 -5.40
CA THR A 83 9.26 9.23 -5.77
C THR A 83 9.22 9.60 -7.25
N GLN A 84 10.34 10.03 -7.84
CA GLN A 84 10.38 10.42 -9.25
C GLN A 84 10.05 9.27 -10.22
N ILE A 85 10.29 8.03 -9.80
CA ILE A 85 10.03 6.84 -10.61
C ILE A 85 8.63 6.29 -10.33
N ILE A 86 8.18 6.36 -9.08
CA ILE A 86 6.91 5.76 -8.65
C ILE A 86 5.72 6.68 -8.92
N LEU A 87 5.86 8.00 -8.72
CA LEU A 87 4.77 8.96 -8.87
C LEU A 87 4.09 8.91 -10.25
N PRO A 88 4.81 8.73 -11.38
CA PRO A 88 4.19 8.54 -12.69
C PRO A 88 3.27 7.32 -12.83
N MET A 89 3.36 6.32 -11.93
CA MET A 89 2.46 5.17 -11.92
C MET A 89 1.05 5.54 -11.40
N PHE A 90 0.91 6.68 -10.73
CA PHE A 90 -0.32 7.15 -10.12
C PHE A 90 -0.92 8.30 -10.93
N ASN A 91 -2.26 8.38 -10.94
CA ASN A 91 -2.94 9.54 -11.47
C ASN A 91 -2.83 10.72 -10.47
N PRO A 92 -2.18 11.83 -10.86
CA PRO A 92 -1.92 12.95 -9.94
C PRO A 92 -3.21 13.65 -9.50
N VAL A 93 -4.21 13.76 -10.38
CA VAL A 93 -5.51 14.37 -10.05
C VAL A 93 -6.22 13.52 -9.00
N LYS A 94 -6.26 12.20 -9.20
CA LYS A 94 -6.91 11.29 -8.26
C LYS A 94 -6.22 11.29 -6.89
N LEU A 95 -4.87 11.30 -6.86
CA LEU A 95 -4.11 11.46 -5.60
C LEU A 95 -4.48 12.73 -4.84
N LEU A 96 -4.63 13.86 -5.55
CA LEU A 96 -5.05 15.12 -4.93
C LEU A 96 -6.49 15.08 -4.40
N THR A 97 -7.38 14.34 -5.06
CA THR A 97 -8.75 14.12 -4.57
C THR A 97 -8.72 13.34 -3.26
N VAL A 98 -7.95 12.25 -3.17
CA VAL A 98 -7.91 11.44 -1.96
C VAL A 98 -7.14 12.10 -0.81
N ARG A 99 -6.39 13.17 -1.08
CA ARG A 99 -5.74 14.03 -0.08
C ARG A 99 -6.70 14.48 1.03
N GLN A 100 -7.96 14.77 0.68
CA GLN A 100 -8.98 15.17 1.64
C GLN A 100 -9.26 14.06 2.66
N THR A 101 -9.31 12.81 2.20
CA THR A 101 -9.47 11.64 3.07
C THR A 101 -8.25 11.45 3.97
N VAL A 102 -7.04 11.62 3.42
CA VAL A 102 -5.79 11.50 4.18
C VAL A 102 -5.69 12.52 5.32
N PHE A 103 -6.07 13.78 5.09
CA PHE A 103 -6.04 14.84 6.11
C PHE A 103 -7.03 14.64 7.25
N LYS A 104 -8.06 13.80 7.11
CA LYS A 104 -8.97 13.46 8.21
C LYS A 104 -8.27 12.67 9.33
N TYR A 105 -7.16 12.00 9.01
CA TYR A 105 -6.45 11.07 9.89
C TYR A 105 -5.04 11.54 10.25
N LEU A 106 -4.69 12.79 9.94
CA LEU A 106 -3.46 13.48 10.36
C LEU A 106 -3.83 14.62 11.32
#